data_AF-A0ABD5Z0G2-F1
#
_entry.id   AF-A0ABD5Z0G2-F1
#
_cell.length_a   1.000
_cell.length_b   1.000
_cell.length_c   1.000
_cell.angle_alpha   90.00
_cell.angle_beta   90.00
_cell.angle_gamma   90.00
#
_symmetry.space_group_name_H-M   'P 1'
#
loop_
_entity.id
_entity.type
_entity.pdbx_description
1 polymer ?
#
loop_
_entity_poly.entity_id
_entity_poly.type
_entity_poly.pdbx_seq_one_letter_code
_entity_poly.pdbx_strand_id
1 'polypeptide(L)' 'MSHSRDQCPVCGEALVPFAEVDDETRSSLEADQRRQRQSVPHRREKHSICPACTYEQHGCGQPYALPEDVVEN' A
#
# COMPACT_ATOMS: atom_id res chain seq x y z
N MET A 1 14.64 11.62 -12.73
CA MET A 1 14.72 11.05 -11.37
C MET A 1 13.93 9.75 -11.39
N SER A 2 14.61 8.63 -11.64
CA SER A 2 13.98 7.31 -11.67
C SER A 2 13.64 6.93 -10.24
N HIS A 3 12.36 6.96 -9.88
CA HIS A 3 11.92 6.35 -8.64
C HIS A 3 12.18 4.85 -8.82
N SER A 4 13.04 4.26 -7.99
CA SER A 4 13.15 2.81 -7.92
C SER A 4 11.76 2.25 -7.65
N ARG A 5 11.38 1.16 -8.31
CA ARG A 5 10.02 0.58 -8.22
C ARG A 5 9.63 0.21 -6.79
N ASP A 6 10.62 0.17 -5.91
CA ASP A 6 10.57 -0.14 -4.48
C ASP A 6 10.45 1.11 -3.57
N GLN A 7 10.27 2.32 -4.14
CA GLN A 7 10.06 3.55 -3.37
C GLN A 7 8.63 4.05 -3.50
N CYS A 8 8.08 4.47 -2.37
CA CYS A 8 6.77 5.06 -2.26
C CYS A 8 6.76 6.40 -3.02
N PRO A 9 5.86 6.57 -4.01
CA PRO A 9 5.77 7.82 -4.76
C PRO A 9 5.18 8.98 -3.95
N VAL A 10 4.68 8.73 -2.73
CA VAL A 10 4.08 9.76 -1.86
C VAL A 10 5.12 10.36 -0.92
N CYS A 11 5.81 9.54 -0.14
CA CYS A 11 6.75 9.99 0.90
C CYS A 11 8.21 9.62 0.63
N GLY A 12 8.51 8.86 -0.42
CA GLY A 12 9.87 8.44 -0.78
C GLY A 12 10.43 7.25 0.01
N GLU A 13 9.70 6.77 1.03
CA GLU A 13 10.07 5.60 1.84
C GLU A 13 10.02 4.29 1.05
N ALA A 14 10.68 3.24 1.56
CA ALA A 14 10.65 1.93 0.92
C ALA A 14 9.24 1.29 0.95
N LEU A 15 8.86 0.67 -0.17
CA LEU A 15 7.70 -0.20 -0.26
C LEU A 15 8.09 -1.61 0.19
N VAL A 16 7.25 -2.20 1.03
CA VAL A 16 7.40 -3.60 1.47
C VAL A 16 6.21 -4.41 0.99
N PRO A 17 6.32 -5.72 0.77
CA PRO A 17 5.18 -6.56 0.45
C PRO A 17 4.08 -6.45 1.51
N PHE A 18 2.82 -6.48 1.08
CA PHE A 18 1.66 -6.36 1.98
C PHE A 18 1.63 -7.48 3.05
N ALA A 19 2.18 -8.65 2.75
CA ALA A 19 2.31 -9.72 3.72
C ALA A 19 3.37 -9.45 4.80
N GLU A 20 4.33 -8.54 4.56
CA GLU A 20 5.48 -8.29 5.44
C GLU A 20 5.33 -7.04 6.33
N VAL A 21 4.24 -6.27 6.19
CA VAL A 21 3.96 -5.20 7.17
C VAL A 21 3.60 -5.78 8.54
N ASP A 22 3.77 -4.94 9.55
CA ASP A 22 3.35 -5.23 10.91
C ASP A 22 1.86 -5.59 10.97
N ASP A 23 1.52 -6.47 11.93
CA ASP A 23 0.19 -7.07 12.01
C ASP A 23 -0.89 -6.04 12.31
N GLU A 24 -0.57 -4.98 13.06
CA GLU A 24 -1.49 -3.90 13.40
C GLU A 24 -1.89 -3.09 12.14
N THR A 25 -0.91 -2.67 11.36
CA THR A 25 -1.12 -1.99 10.08
C THR A 25 -1.85 -2.90 9.11
N ARG A 26 -1.44 -4.17 8.99
CA ARG A 26 -2.11 -5.14 8.12
C ARG A 26 -3.58 -5.31 8.47
N SER A 27 -3.87 -5.55 9.75
CA SER A 27 -5.22 -5.76 10.26
C SER A 27 -6.09 -4.53 10.02
N SER A 28 -5.55 -3.33 10.26
CA SER A 28 -6.25 -2.06 10.02
C SER A 28 -6.60 -1.88 8.53
N LEU A 29 -5.66 -2.18 7.62
CA LEU A 29 -5.85 -2.05 6.18
C LEU A 29 -6.73 -3.15 5.57
N GLU A 30 -6.76 -4.32 6.20
CA GLU A 30 -7.69 -5.39 5.86
C GLU A 30 -9.09 -5.07 6.38
N ALA A 31 -9.23 -4.39 7.51
CA ALA A 31 -10.53 -3.96 8.03
C ALA A 31 -11.12 -2.76 7.25
N ASP A 32 -10.30 -1.97 6.56
CA ASP A 32 -10.77 -0.83 5.77
C ASP A 32 -11.49 -1.26 4.48
N GLN A 33 -12.82 -1.34 4.58
CA GLN A 33 -13.70 -1.67 3.47
C GLN A 33 -13.61 -0.67 2.30
N ARG A 34 -13.18 0.58 2.55
CA ARG A 34 -13.03 1.59 1.48
C ARG A 34 -11.86 1.25 0.55
N ARG A 35 -10.89 0.48 1.05
CA ARG A 35 -9.69 0.03 0.31
C ARG A 35 -9.83 -1.39 -0.23
N GLN A 36 -10.80 -2.20 0.23
CA GLN A 36 -11.04 -3.55 -0.29
C GLN A 36 -11.76 -3.58 -1.66
N ARG A 37 -11.05 -3.20 -2.72
CA ARG A 37 -11.47 -3.46 -4.12
C ARG A 37 -11.13 -4.88 -4.58
N GLN A 38 -10.14 -5.50 -3.94
CA GLN A 38 -9.66 -6.86 -4.19
C GLN A 38 -9.58 -7.66 -2.88
N SER A 39 -9.61 -8.98 -3.00
CA SER A 39 -9.60 -9.88 -1.86
C SER A 39 -8.29 -9.76 -1.06
N VAL A 40 -8.38 -9.93 0.26
CA VAL A 40 -7.23 -9.91 1.16
C VAL A 40 -6.10 -10.86 0.72
N PRO A 41 -6.38 -12.13 0.33
CA PRO A 41 -5.33 -13.02 -0.17
C PRO A 41 -4.61 -12.47 -1.41
N HIS A 42 -5.34 -11.83 -2.32
CA HIS A 42 -4.72 -11.23 -3.52
C HIS A 42 -3.81 -10.07 -3.15
N ARG A 43 -4.25 -9.21 -2.23
CA ARG A 43 -3.45 -8.09 -1.72
C ARG A 43 -2.15 -8.59 -1.08
N ARG A 44 -2.22 -9.60 -0.23
CA ARG A 44 -1.05 -10.21 0.43
C ARG A 44 -0.02 -10.76 -0.57
N GLU A 45 -0.48 -11.32 -1.69
CA GLU A 45 0.43 -11.94 -2.68
C GLU A 45 0.98 -10.93 -3.69
N LYS A 46 0.15 -9.98 -4.14
CA LYS A 46 0.47 -9.15 -5.29
C LYS A 46 0.76 -7.70 -4.95
N HIS A 47 0.50 -7.23 -3.73
CA HIS A 47 0.61 -5.81 -3.41
C HIS A 47 1.83 -5.51 -2.56
N SER A 48 2.34 -4.30 -2.74
CA SER A 48 3.33 -3.67 -1.87
C SER A 48 2.70 -2.45 -1.23
N ILE A 49 3.21 -2.09 -0.06
CA ILE A 49 2.69 -1.02 0.75
C ILE A 49 3.80 -0.23 1.40
N CYS A 50 3.56 1.06 1.56
CA CYS A 50 4.41 1.93 2.34
C CYS A 50 3.95 1.89 3.81
N PRO A 51 4.77 1.41 4.75
CA PRO A 51 4.40 1.38 6.17
C PRO A 51 4.29 2.80 6.77
N ALA A 52 4.98 3.79 6.19
CA ALA A 52 4.99 5.16 6.71
C ALA A 52 3.71 5.95 6.40
N CYS A 53 3.08 5.72 5.24
CA CYS A 53 1.91 6.48 4.81
C CYS A 53 0.74 5.61 4.34
N THR A 54 0.83 4.28 4.44
CA THR A 54 -0.20 3.34 4.01
C THR A 54 -0.55 3.36 2.51
N TYR A 55 0.30 3.96 1.66
CA TYR A 55 0.15 3.90 0.20
C TYR A 55 0.29 2.45 -0.28
N GLU A 56 -0.68 1.96 -1.04
CA GLU A 56 -0.71 0.59 -1.54
C GLU A 56 -0.62 0.58 -3.06
N GLN A 57 0.23 -0.31 -3.58
CA GLN A 57 0.49 -0.48 -5.00
C GLN A 57 0.37 -1.95 -5.38
N HIS A 58 -0.25 -2.22 -6.53
CA HIS A 58 -0.21 -3.55 -7.11
C HIS A 58 1.18 -3.82 -7.71
N GLY A 59 1.66 -5.07 -7.69
CA GLY A 59 2.99 -5.48 -8.14
C GLY A 59 3.28 -5.23 -9.63
N CYS A 60 2.26 -4.90 -10.42
CA CYS A 60 2.46 -4.39 -11.79
C CYS A 60 2.98 -2.92 -11.81
N GLY A 61 2.92 -2.21 -10.69
CA GLY A 61 3.26 -0.80 -10.53
C GLY A 61 2.05 0.15 -10.52
N GLN A 62 0.82 -0.36 -10.59
CA GLN A 62 -0.38 0.50 -10.58
C GLN A 62 -0.76 0.90 -9.14
N PRO A 63 -1.10 2.18 -8.89
CA PRO A 63 -1.61 2.61 -7.59
C PRO A 63 -2.92 1.89 -7.28
N TYR A 64 -3.04 1.37 -6.06
CA TYR A 64 -4.22 0.65 -5.61
C TYR A 64 -5.03 1.45 -4.58
N ALA A 65 -4.36 1.94 -3.54
CA ALA A 65 -4.95 2.83 -2.52
C ALA A 65 -3.98 3.95 -2.17
N LEU A 66 -4.51 5.17 -2.09
CA LEU A 66 -3.76 6.34 -1.61
C LEU A 66 -3.90 6.45 -0.08
N PRO A 67 -2.94 7.10 0.61
CA PRO A 67 -3.10 7.46 2.02
C PRO A 67 -4.36 8.30 2.23
N GLU A 68 -5.01 8.18 3.39
CA GLU A 68 -6.17 9.02 3.72
C GLU A 68 -5.79 10.52 3.77
N ASP A 69 -4.56 10.85 4.21
CA ASP A 69 -4.02 12.23 4.22
C ASP A 69 -3.77 12.85 2.83
N VAL A 70 -3.80 12.07 1.75
CA VAL A 70 -3.60 12.61 0.38
C VAL A 70 -4.95 13.01 -0.26
N VAL A 71 -6.06 12.80 0.45
CA VAL A 71 -7.42 13.18 0.02
C VAL A 71 -7.92 14.40 0.79
N GLU A 72 -7.08 15.41 1.00
CA GLU A 72 -7.55 16.76 1.34
C GLU A 72 -7.64 17.61 0.06
N ASN A 73 -8.82 17.61 -0.56
CA ASN A 73 -9.33 18.75 -1.33
C ASN A 73 -10.85 18.68 -1.47
#